data_AF-A0A0G0VEL0-F1
#
_entry.id   AF-A0A0G0VEL0-F1
#
_cell.length_a   1.000
_cell.length_b   1.000
_cell.length_c   1.000
_cell.angle_alpha   90.00
_cell.angle_beta   90.00
_cell.angle_gamma   90.00
#
_symmetry.space_group_name_H-M   'P 1'
#
loop_
_entity.id
_entity.type
_entity.pdbx_description
1 polymer ?
#
loop_
_entity_poly.entity_id
_entity_poly.type
_entity_poly.pdbx_seq_one_letter_code
_entity_poly.pdbx_strand_id
1 'polypeptide(L)'
;MFALIKRCRKYYLGVTTITQDVNDFLTSPYGQAIVNNSALQLLMKQSPAAVEQIAKVFLLTQGEKYLLLEAGVGEGIFFAGSKHAAIKVVASYTEDQLITTDPRQLLEIEEAKREFDEKMKE
;
A
#
# COMPACT_ATOMS: atom_id res chain seq x y z
N MET A 1 -9.43 -15.32 -10.17
CA MET A 1 -9.35 -14.28 -9.11
C MET A 1 -10.72 -13.92 -8.52
N PHE A 2 -11.71 -13.50 -9.32
CA PHE A 2 -13.01 -13.02 -8.83
C PHE A 2 -13.78 -13.98 -7.88
N ALA A 3 -13.88 -15.26 -8.23
CA ALA A 3 -14.58 -16.24 -7.39
C ALA A 3 -13.93 -16.47 -6.02
N LEU A 4 -12.61 -16.27 -5.93
CA LEU A 4 -11.86 -16.36 -4.69
C LEU A 4 -12.25 -15.21 -3.74
N ILE A 5 -12.24 -13.97 -4.24
CA ILE A 5 -12.51 -12.77 -3.44
C ILE A 5 -13.94 -12.75 -2.89
N LYS A 6 -14.92 -13.30 -3.63
CA LYS A 6 -16.30 -13.42 -3.14
C LYS A 6 -16.53 -14.54 -2.12
N ARG A 7 -15.65 -15.56 -2.07
CA ARG A 7 -15.85 -16.76 -1.25
C ARG A 7 -14.82 -16.93 -0.13
N CYS A 8 -13.70 -16.21 -0.15
CA CYS A 8 -12.58 -16.36 0.78
C CYS A 8 -13.04 -16.30 2.25
N ARG A 9 -13.97 -15.40 2.58
CA ARG A 9 -14.57 -15.29 3.93
C ARG A 9 -15.19 -16.59 4.44
N LYS A 10 -15.82 -17.39 3.57
CA LYS A 10 -16.41 -18.70 3.95
C LYS A 10 -15.34 -19.69 4.41
N TYR A 11 -14.11 -19.55 3.92
CA TYR A 11 -13.00 -20.45 4.20
C TYR A 11 -12.00 -19.84 5.20
N TYR A 12 -12.39 -18.80 5.93
CA TYR A 12 -11.51 -18.07 6.85
C TYR A 12 -10.22 -17.56 6.18
N LEU A 13 -10.27 -17.27 4.88
CA LEU A 13 -9.16 -16.77 4.11
C LEU A 13 -9.27 -15.26 3.94
N GLY A 14 -8.21 -14.53 4.32
CA GLY A 14 -8.02 -13.12 3.97
C GLY A 14 -7.39 -12.99 2.59
N VAL A 15 -7.84 -12.01 1.81
CA VAL A 15 -7.20 -11.66 0.53
C VAL A 15 -6.85 -10.18 0.60
N THR A 16 -5.57 -9.88 0.42
CA THR A 16 -5.05 -8.52 0.32
C THR A 16 -4.56 -8.30 -1.09
N THR A 17 -5.09 -7.27 -1.75
CA THR A 17 -4.67 -6.87 -3.09
C THR A 17 -3.93 -5.56 -2.99
N ILE A 18 -2.74 -5.49 -3.59
CA ILE A 18 -1.90 -4.30 -3.61
C ILE A 18 -1.64 -3.93 -5.07
N THR A 19 -1.88 -2.68 -5.43
CA THR A 19 -1.65 -2.16 -6.78
C THR A 19 -1.09 -0.74 -6.70
N GLN A 20 -0.25 -0.39 -7.67
CA GLN A 20 0.23 0.98 -7.87
C GLN A 20 -0.69 1.78 -8.79
N ASP A 21 -1.40 1.11 -9.69
CA ASP A 21 -2.42 1.73 -10.53
C ASP A 21 -3.80 1.22 -10.12
N VAL A 22 -4.58 2.11 -9.53
CA VAL A 22 -5.96 1.82 -9.13
C VAL A 22 -6.87 1.79 -10.37
N ASN A 23 -6.54 2.51 -11.45
CA ASN A 23 -7.38 2.57 -12.64
C ASN A 23 -7.51 1.20 -13.33
N ASP A 24 -6.49 0.36 -13.27
CA ASP A 24 -6.54 -1.03 -13.77
C ASP A 24 -7.65 -1.85 -13.12
N PHE A 25 -7.97 -1.56 -11.85
CA PHE A 25 -9.06 -2.21 -11.13
C PHE A 25 -10.41 -1.58 -11.45
N LEU A 26 -10.44 -0.27 -11.67
CA LEU A 26 -11.68 0.48 -11.87
C LEU A 26 -12.23 0.37 -13.30
N THR A 27 -11.36 0.15 -14.29
CA THR A 27 -11.75 -0.04 -15.69
C THR A 27 -12.27 -1.44 -15.98
N SER A 28 -12.05 -2.40 -15.07
CA SER A 28 -12.48 -3.79 -15.22
C SER A 28 -13.68 -4.13 -14.31
N PRO A 29 -14.72 -4.83 -14.82
CA PRO A 29 -15.84 -5.32 -14.01
C PRO A 29 -15.39 -6.18 -12.81
N TYR A 30 -14.25 -6.87 -12.96
CA TYR A 30 -13.69 -7.70 -11.90
C TYR A 30 -13.06 -6.86 -10.79
N GLY A 31 -12.29 -5.82 -11.12
CA GLY A 31 -11.60 -5.01 -10.13
C GLY A 31 -12.56 -4.17 -9.28
N GLN A 32 -13.65 -3.69 -9.87
CA GLN A 32 -14.69 -3.00 -9.12
C GLN A 32 -15.35 -3.90 -8.05
N ALA A 33 -15.51 -5.19 -8.33
CA ALA A 33 -16.00 -6.15 -7.35
C ALA A 33 -14.99 -6.41 -6.21
N ILE A 34 -13.68 -6.30 -6.48
CA ILE A 34 -12.64 -6.43 -5.45
C ILE A 34 -12.75 -5.28 -4.47
N VAL A 35 -12.82 -4.04 -4.99
CA VAL A 35 -12.98 -2.83 -4.17
C VAL A 35 -14.24 -2.92 -3.32
N ASN A 36 -15.38 -3.27 -3.92
CA ASN A 36 -16.68 -3.34 -3.23
C ASN A 36 -16.79 -4.45 -2.17
N ASN A 37 -15.99 -5.51 -2.26
CA ASN A 37 -16.03 -6.62 -1.30
C ASN A 37 -14.93 -6.56 -0.23
N SER A 38 -14.04 -5.57 -0.33
CA SER A 38 -12.96 -5.34 0.63
C SER A 38 -13.48 -4.57 1.84
N ALA A 39 -13.38 -5.18 3.02
CA ALA A 39 -13.84 -4.56 4.27
C ALA A 39 -12.88 -3.48 4.78
N LEU A 40 -11.60 -3.62 4.44
CA LEU A 40 -10.54 -2.69 4.75
C LEU A 40 -9.93 -2.21 3.44
N GLN A 41 -9.67 -0.91 3.35
CA GLN A 41 -9.01 -0.30 2.21
C GLN A 41 -7.95 0.67 2.73
N LEU A 42 -6.82 0.76 2.03
CA LEU A 42 -5.74 1.68 2.37
C LEU A 42 -5.34 2.41 1.10
N LEU A 43 -5.57 3.72 1.07
CA LEU A 43 -5.17 4.59 -0.03
C LEU A 43 -3.95 5.38 0.41
N MET A 44 -2.81 5.13 -0.24
CA MET A 44 -1.59 5.92 -0.07
C MET A 44 -1.58 7.10 -1.04
N LYS A 45 -0.50 7.88 -1.05
CA LYS A 45 -0.30 8.98 -2.00
C LYS A 45 -0.73 8.64 -3.43
N GLN A 46 -1.55 9.50 -4.04
CA GLN A 46 -2.06 9.32 -5.41
C GLN A 46 -1.50 10.37 -6.37
N SER A 47 -1.46 10.03 -7.66
CA SER A 47 -1.10 10.99 -8.70
C SER A 47 -2.28 11.93 -9.01
N PRO A 48 -2.03 13.18 -9.44
CA PRO A 48 -3.08 14.11 -9.86
C PRO A 48 -3.96 13.56 -10.98
N ALA A 49 -3.42 12.69 -11.84
CA ALA A 49 -4.15 12.06 -12.93
C ALA A 49 -5.18 11.02 -12.45
N ALA A 50 -4.89 10.29 -11.36
CA ALA A 50 -5.76 9.23 -10.85
C ALA A 50 -6.69 9.69 -9.72
N VAL A 51 -6.32 10.73 -8.97
CA VAL A 51 -7.00 11.11 -7.72
C VAL A 51 -8.49 11.45 -7.92
N GLU A 52 -8.87 12.02 -9.06
CA GLU A 52 -10.25 12.41 -9.33
C GLU A 52 -11.17 11.18 -9.49
N GLN A 53 -10.66 10.14 -10.16
CA GLN A 53 -11.40 8.89 -10.34
C GLN A 53 -11.49 8.12 -9.02
N ILE A 54 -10.40 8.09 -8.26
CA ILE A 54 -10.35 7.46 -6.94
C ILE A 54 -11.31 8.16 -5.98
N ALA A 55 -11.33 9.49 -5.97
CA ALA A 55 -12.25 10.27 -5.14
C ALA A 55 -13.71 9.89 -5.40
N LYS A 56 -14.09 9.69 -6.66
CA LYS A 56 -15.45 9.28 -7.03
C LYS A 56 -15.77 7.86 -6.59
N VAL A 57 -14.85 6.91 -6.77
CA VAL A 57 -15.09 5.49 -6.45
C VAL A 57 -15.14 5.25 -4.95
N PHE A 58 -14.23 5.87 -4.20
CA PHE A 58 -14.12 5.70 -2.75
C PHE A 58 -14.93 6.76 -1.97
N LEU A 59 -15.73 7.58 -2.66
CA LEU A 59 -16.59 8.61 -2.08
C LEU A 59 -15.83 9.56 -1.15
N LEU A 60 -14.65 9.99 -1.58
CA LEU A 60 -13.78 10.86 -0.80
C LEU A 60 -14.33 12.28 -0.76
N THR A 61 -14.21 12.91 0.40
CA THR A 61 -14.38 14.35 0.54
C THR A 61 -13.24 15.09 -0.14
N GLN A 62 -13.44 16.39 -0.41
CA GLN A 62 -12.36 17.20 -0.97
C GLN A 62 -11.15 17.28 -0.04
N GLY A 63 -11.35 17.31 1.28
CA GLY A 63 -10.25 17.30 2.25
C GLY A 63 -9.40 16.03 2.16
N GLU A 64 -10.06 14.86 2.06
CA GLU A 64 -9.38 13.58 1.90
C GLU A 64 -8.63 13.47 0.56
N LYS A 65 -9.23 14.01 -0.52
CA LYS A 65 -8.57 14.11 -1.81
C LYS A 65 -7.27 14.92 -1.73
N TYR A 66 -7.30 16.09 -1.08
CA TYR A 66 -6.11 16.92 -0.88
C TYR A 66 -5.07 16.21 0.01
N LEU A 67 -5.50 15.51 1.05
CA LEU A 67 -4.61 14.72 1.90
C LEU A 67 -3.86 13.65 1.09
N LEU A 68 -4.52 12.96 0.16
CA LEU A 68 -3.86 11.96 -0.71
C LEU A 68 -2.89 12.56 -1.73
N LEU A 69 -3.07 13.82 -2.14
CA LEU A 69 -2.15 14.50 -3.05
C LEU A 69 -0.87 14.94 -2.31
N GLU A 70 -1.04 15.46 -1.11
CA GLU A 70 0.05 16.01 -0.30
C GLU A 70 0.74 14.95 0.59
N ALA A 71 0.18 13.74 0.69
CA ALA A 71 0.71 12.66 1.52
C ALA A 71 2.20 12.39 1.26
N GLY A 72 2.96 12.21 2.33
CA GLY A 72 4.33 11.70 2.31
C GLY A 72 4.41 10.19 2.07
N VAL A 73 5.64 9.68 2.01
CA VAL A 73 5.88 8.23 2.00
C VAL A 73 5.38 7.62 3.32
N GLY A 74 4.58 6.56 3.23
CA GLY A 74 3.98 5.91 4.40
C GLY A 74 2.72 6.61 4.93
N GLU A 75 2.28 7.73 4.33
CA GLU A 75 1.06 8.43 4.74
C GLU A 75 -0.10 8.14 3.78
N GLY A 76 -1.32 8.13 4.31
CA GLY A 76 -2.52 7.82 3.54
C GLY A 76 -3.80 7.86 4.34
N ILE A 77 -4.86 7.29 3.77
CA ILE A 77 -6.18 7.15 4.38
C ILE A 77 -6.52 5.68 4.52
N PHE A 78 -6.90 5.28 5.73
CA PHE A 78 -7.38 3.97 6.06
C PHE A 78 -8.90 3.96 6.20
N PHE A 79 -9.54 3.02 5.51
CA PHE A 79 -10.98 2.83 5.46
C PHE A 79 -11.32 1.54 6.20
N ALA A 80 -12.22 1.66 7.18
CA ALA A 80 -12.80 0.53 7.89
C ALA A 80 -14.32 0.65 7.83
N GLY A 81 -14.91 0.01 6.81
CA GLY A 81 -16.33 0.23 6.47
C GLY A 81 -16.59 1.69 6.09
N SER A 82 -17.42 2.38 6.87
CA SER A 82 -17.76 3.79 6.66
C SER A 82 -16.85 4.80 7.37
N LYS A 83 -15.85 4.32 8.13
CA LYS A 83 -14.92 5.18 8.87
C LYS A 83 -13.66 5.39 8.06
N HIS A 84 -13.26 6.65 7.92
CA HIS A 84 -12.01 7.05 7.28
C HIS A 84 -11.10 7.68 8.33
N ALA A 85 -9.83 7.29 8.33
CA ALA A 85 -8.82 7.85 9.23
C ALA A 85 -7.53 8.10 8.47
N ALA A 86 -6.90 9.26 8.68
CA ALA A 86 -5.54 9.48 8.23
C ALA A 86 -4.60 8.55 9.01
N ILE A 87 -3.66 7.92 8.30
CA ILE A 87 -2.70 6.98 8.87
C ILE A 87 -1.29 7.30 8.39
N LYS A 88 -0.32 7.05 9.27
CA LYS A 88 1.10 7.03 8.95
C LYS A 88 1.69 5.70 9.36
N VAL A 89 2.19 4.95 8.39
CA VAL A 89 2.87 3.68 8.58
C VAL A 89 4.36 3.97 8.73
N VAL A 90 4.94 3.46 9.82
CA VAL A 90 6.35 3.61 10.13
C VAL A 90 6.92 2.22 10.39
N ALA A 91 7.99 1.86 9.69
CA ALA A 91 8.71 0.62 9.93
C ALA A 91 9.61 0.78 11.17
N SER A 92 9.74 -0.27 11.96
CA SER A 92 10.81 -0.34 12.95
C SER A 92 12.16 -0.45 12.25
N TYR A 93 13.23 -0.10 12.97
CA TYR A 93 14.61 -0.22 12.45
C TYR A 93 14.91 -1.64 11.92
N THR A 94 14.48 -2.67 12.65
CA THR A 94 14.67 -4.06 12.25
C THR A 94 13.91 -4.42 10.99
N GLU A 95 12.65 -3.96 10.86
CA GLU A 95 11.85 -4.21 9.66
C GLU A 95 12.46 -3.51 8.45
N ASP A 96 12.88 -2.25 8.60
CA ASP A 96 13.48 -1.44 7.53
C ASP A 96 14.72 -2.12 6.94
N GLN A 97 15.63 -2.62 7.78
CA GLN A 97 16.82 -3.36 7.31
C GLN A 97 16.49 -4.65 6.56
N LEU A 98 15.38 -5.31 6.89
CA LEU A 98 14.98 -6.58 6.30
C LEU A 98 14.23 -6.39 4.97
N ILE A 99 13.40 -5.35 4.88
CA ILE A 99 12.46 -5.17 3.77
C ILE A 99 12.89 -4.05 2.81
N THR A 100 13.94 -3.28 3.12
CA THR A 100 14.32 -2.15 2.29
C THR A 100 14.64 -2.61 0.86
N THR A 101 14.06 -1.86 -0.08
CA THR A 101 14.36 -1.98 -1.50
C THR A 101 15.08 -0.75 -2.02
N ASP A 102 15.53 0.16 -1.13
CA ASP A 102 16.28 1.35 -1.52
C ASP A 102 17.68 0.92 -2.00
N PRO A 103 18.03 1.14 -3.27
CA PRO A 103 19.34 0.76 -3.80
C PRO A 103 20.51 1.34 -3.01
N ARG A 104 20.38 2.54 -2.43
CA ARG A 104 21.45 3.17 -1.65
C ARG A 104 21.68 2.44 -0.34
N GLN A 105 20.61 2.16 0.39
CA GLN A 105 20.69 1.43 1.65
C GLN A 105 21.20 -0.02 1.43
N LEU A 106 20.79 -0.66 0.33
CA LEU A 106 21.27 -2.00 -0.01
C LEU A 106 22.78 -2.03 -0.26
N LEU A 107 23.32 -1.03 -0.96
CA LEU A 107 24.76 -0.89 -1.18
C LEU A 107 25.51 -0.66 0.13
N GLU A 108 25.01 0.21 1.00
CA GLU A 108 25.61 0.46 2.33
C GLU A 108 25.64 -0.81 3.19
N ILE A 109 24.55 -1.61 3.16
CA ILE A 109 24.47 -2.90 3.87
C ILE A 109 25.47 -3.91 3.28
N GLU A 110 25.66 -3.92 1.97
CA GLU A 110 26.59 -4.82 1.28
C GLU A 110 28.05 -4.47 1.57
N GLU A 111 28.39 -3.18 1.57
CA GLU A 111 29.71 -2.67 1.97
C GLU A 111 30.01 -3.00 3.43
N ALA A 112 29.07 -2.72 4.35
CA ALA A 112 29.23 -3.03 5.76
C ALA A 112 29.41 -4.54 6.03
N LYS A 113 28.74 -5.41 5.26
CA LYS A 113 28.94 -6.87 5.33
C LYS A 113 30.33 -7.28 4.84
N ARG A 114 30.81 -6.70 3.74
CA ARG A 114 32.17 -6.98 3.22
C ARG A 114 33.25 -6.57 4.22
N GLU A 115 33.14 -5.38 4.80
CA GLU A 115 34.09 -4.92 5.83
C GLU A 115 34.07 -5.82 7.09
N PHE A 116 32.90 -6.29 7.50
CA PHE A 116 32.78 -7.20 8.63
C PHE A 116 33.44 -8.57 8.35
N ASP A 117 33.18 -9.14 7.17
CA ASP A 117 33.77 -10.43 6.76
C ASP A 117 35.30 -10.34 6.59
N GLU A 118 35.82 -9.20 6.15
CA GLU A 118 37.27 -8.94 6.07
C GLU A 118 37.89 -8.88 7.47
N LYS A 119 37.26 -8.18 8.42
CA LYS A 119 37.73 -8.11 9.83
C LYS A 119 37.62 -9.44 10.59
N MET A 120 36.73 -10.34 10.20
CA MET A 120 36.60 -11.67 10.82
C MET A 120 37.60 -12.70 10.26
N LYS A 121 38.24 -12.40 9.14
CA LYS A 121 39.28 -13.24 8.51
C LYS A 121 40.70 -12.91 8.96
N GLU A 122 40.91 -11.73 9.56
CA GLU A 122 42.12 -11.38 10.32
C GLU A 122 42.07 -11.97 11.74
#